data_AF-A0A5N4ABZ5-F1
#
_entry.id   AF-A0A5N4ABZ5-F1
#
_cell.length_a   1.000
_cell.length_b   1.000
_cell.length_c   1.000
_cell.angle_alpha   90.00
_cell.angle_beta   90.00
_cell.angle_gamma   90.00
#
_symmetry.space_group_name_H-M   'P 1'
#
loop_
_entity.id
_entity.type
_entity.pdbx_description
1 polymer ?
#
loop_
_entity_poly.entity_id
_entity_poly.type
_entity_poly.pdbx_seq_one_letter_code
_entity_poly.pdbx_strand_id
1 'polypeptide(L)'
;MPSNIRFVLSSASKLFSRSAVEATNGSFSLISASSIRKFSVTASRNMHFVQFQLKSRGPQHLGAQLEPNGDIFDISAVDSSIPNSLVECLATGESVIEKTKRIIAANRAIVPLSNVKLLPPVIKPSKVICIGYNYAGHCAELKIPPPTEPVFFNKFASCIIGPYDDIKLPEMSEKVDWEVELAVVIGKKAKCVRKDQVGPYIFGYTVAQDVSARDWLTSEANGGQFLLGKCMDTFCPLGPSVVDRDSVGDVNNLNIKSTLNGELQQSGNTSEFICKIDFIVSYLSHIFTLQPGDIILTGTPTGVGLHKKPPRFLQRGDVLESEIEGVGKILLAAEIYCFIILTFRIIAAGKSVVSVNDVNLLAPISKPDKVVCIARNYTGHCQEQNLPAPTEPMFFSKFSSCLIGPYDEIILPEISKRVDWEVELAVVMGKKAKCIRPDQVESYIFGYTIAQDISARDWQKERNGGQFLLGKSMDTFCPIGPSVVTRENIIDVNNLNVKTILNGDVKQNGNTSEMIFKIDFMVSYLSQIFTLLPGDVILTGTPAGVGVHRNPPLFLKAGDVLESEIECIGRMSNKVV
;
A
#
# COMPACT_ATOMS: atom_id res chain seq x y z
N MET A 1 -42.82 14.68 -10.84
CA MET A 1 -42.41 15.98 -11.40
C MET A 1 -40.90 15.98 -11.57
N PRO A 2 -40.38 16.05 -12.80
CA PRO A 2 -38.95 16.18 -13.06
C PRO A 2 -38.55 17.66 -13.28
N SER A 3 -37.24 17.89 -13.52
CA SER A 3 -36.61 19.14 -13.99
C SER A 3 -36.22 20.14 -12.88
N ASN A 4 -35.15 20.92 -12.97
CA ASN A 4 -33.99 20.98 -13.85
C ASN A 4 -32.98 21.96 -13.23
N ILE A 5 -31.71 21.72 -13.56
CA ILE A 5 -30.56 22.63 -13.59
C ILE A 5 -30.92 24.07 -14.04
N ARG A 6 -30.33 25.11 -13.43
CA ARG A 6 -29.63 26.21 -14.15
C ARG A 6 -28.87 27.20 -13.27
N PHE A 7 -27.63 27.42 -13.70
CA PHE A 7 -26.77 28.58 -13.45
C PHE A 7 -27.46 29.91 -13.75
N VAL A 8 -27.11 30.95 -12.97
CA VAL A 8 -27.21 32.35 -13.40
C VAL A 8 -25.92 33.08 -13.00
N LEU A 9 -25.16 33.47 -14.02
CA LEU A 9 -24.23 34.59 -13.97
C LEU A 9 -25.05 35.88 -14.12
N SER A 10 -24.82 36.87 -13.26
CA SER A 10 -25.18 38.26 -13.59
C SER A 10 -24.06 39.22 -13.20
N SER A 11 -23.59 39.90 -14.22
CA SER A 11 -22.76 41.09 -14.23
C SER A 11 -23.44 42.28 -13.54
N ALA A 12 -22.66 43.14 -12.88
CA ALA A 12 -22.98 44.56 -12.76
C ALA A 12 -21.70 45.37 -12.52
N SER A 13 -21.50 46.36 -13.38
CA SER A 13 -20.35 47.25 -13.47
C SER A 13 -20.61 48.61 -12.80
N LYS A 14 -19.50 49.29 -12.45
CA LYS A 14 -19.31 50.76 -12.34
C LYS A 14 -19.90 51.49 -11.13
N LEU A 15 -19.03 52.19 -10.41
CA LEU A 15 -19.07 53.66 -10.34
C LEU A 15 -17.73 54.24 -9.87
N PHE A 16 -17.25 55.22 -10.63
CA PHE A 16 -16.08 56.07 -10.41
C PHE A 16 -16.49 57.30 -9.58
N SER A 17 -15.55 57.84 -8.78
CA SER A 17 -15.33 59.30 -8.62
C SER A 17 -13.88 59.52 -8.16
N ARG A 18 -13.03 60.12 -9.00
CA ARG A 18 -12.57 61.55 -8.99
C ARG A 18 -11.80 61.90 -7.71
N SER A 19 -10.66 62.60 -7.69
CA SER A 19 -9.72 63.19 -8.66
C SER A 19 -8.78 64.07 -7.81
N ALA A 20 -7.47 64.09 -8.08
CA ALA A 20 -6.64 65.31 -8.08
C ALA A 20 -5.17 64.95 -8.30
N VAL A 21 -4.60 65.52 -9.36
CA VAL A 21 -3.17 65.59 -9.66
C VAL A 21 -2.77 67.03 -9.41
N GLU A 22 -1.69 67.23 -8.65
CA GLU A 22 -0.92 68.48 -8.65
C GLU A 22 0.52 68.15 -9.06
N ALA A 23 1.03 68.95 -9.99
CA ALA A 23 2.34 68.84 -10.59
C ALA A 23 3.19 70.04 -10.15
N THR A 24 4.45 69.81 -9.82
CA THR A 24 5.49 70.85 -9.84
C THR A 24 6.82 70.29 -10.34
N ASN A 25 7.40 70.99 -11.31
CA ASN A 25 8.67 70.73 -12.01
C ASN A 25 9.90 70.93 -11.10
N GLY A 26 11.01 70.23 -11.40
CA GLY A 26 12.33 70.63 -10.90
C GLY A 26 13.49 69.66 -11.13
N SER A 27 14.29 69.95 -12.16
CA SER A 27 15.74 69.70 -12.33
C SER A 27 16.33 68.27 -12.31
N PHE A 28 16.99 67.95 -13.43
CA PHE A 28 18.00 66.89 -13.57
C PHE A 28 19.22 67.15 -12.69
N SER A 29 19.65 66.16 -11.91
CA SER A 29 21.04 66.02 -11.45
C SER A 29 21.46 64.55 -11.50
N LEU A 30 22.53 64.28 -12.23
CA LEU A 30 23.20 62.98 -12.33
C LEU A 30 23.96 62.72 -11.03
N ILE A 31 23.49 61.78 -10.20
CA ILE A 31 24.30 61.16 -9.15
C ILE A 31 24.21 59.65 -9.29
N SER A 32 25.33 59.08 -9.71
CA SER A 32 25.70 57.68 -9.59
C SER A 32 25.55 57.22 -8.13
N ALA A 33 24.61 56.32 -7.89
CA ALA A 33 24.58 55.52 -6.67
C ALA A 33 24.19 54.09 -7.05
N SER A 34 25.16 53.20 -6.96
CA SER A 34 24.98 51.75 -6.99
C SER A 34 23.88 51.36 -6.01
N SER A 35 22.69 51.05 -6.52
CA SER A 35 21.62 50.44 -5.74
C SER A 35 22.08 49.02 -5.39
N ILE A 36 22.69 48.89 -4.20
CA ILE A 36 22.74 47.62 -3.51
C ILE A 36 21.29 47.25 -3.23
N ARG A 37 20.69 46.43 -4.11
CA ARG A 37 19.42 45.77 -3.82
C ARG A 37 19.67 44.85 -2.63
N LYS A 38 19.34 45.32 -1.44
CA LYS A 38 19.15 44.45 -0.27
C LYS A 38 17.97 43.54 -0.60
N PHE A 39 18.27 42.36 -1.14
CA PHE A 39 17.28 41.29 -1.23
C PHE A 39 16.86 40.94 0.20
N SER A 40 15.57 41.10 0.49
CA SER A 40 14.98 40.69 1.75
C SER A 40 15.03 39.15 1.82
N VAL A 41 15.97 38.59 2.58
CA VAL A 41 16.19 37.13 2.76
C VAL A 41 15.21 36.52 3.78
N THR A 42 14.07 37.16 4.05
CA THR A 42 13.20 36.85 5.19
C THR A 42 12.13 35.79 4.94
N ALA A 43 12.04 35.18 3.76
CA ALA A 43 10.84 34.45 3.31
C ALA A 43 10.98 32.93 3.11
N SER A 44 11.87 32.23 3.81
CA SER A 44 11.83 30.75 3.82
C SER A 44 11.97 30.22 5.24
N ARG A 45 10.91 30.41 6.04
CA ARG A 45 10.82 29.94 7.43
C ARG A 45 10.31 28.50 7.57
N ASN A 46 10.09 27.77 6.47
CA ASN A 46 9.54 26.41 6.46
C ASN A 46 10.32 25.52 5.47
N MET A 47 11.60 25.24 5.76
CA MET A 47 12.37 24.33 4.90
C MET A 47 12.28 22.89 5.39
N HIS A 48 11.84 22.01 4.49
CA HIS A 48 11.72 20.57 4.70
C HIS A 48 12.82 19.86 3.90
N PHE A 49 13.86 19.38 4.58
CA PHE A 49 14.95 18.65 3.92
C PHE A 49 14.55 17.21 3.66
N VAL A 50 14.61 16.79 2.39
CA VAL A 50 14.23 15.46 1.93
C VAL A 50 15.42 14.77 1.27
N GLN A 51 15.45 13.44 1.36
CA GLN A 51 16.28 12.64 0.47
C GLN A 51 15.37 11.90 -0.49
N PHE A 52 15.76 11.81 -1.75
CA PHE A 52 14.91 11.23 -2.78
C PHE A 52 15.72 10.55 -3.89
N GLN A 53 15.04 9.74 -4.67
CA GLN A 53 15.57 9.14 -5.90
C GLN A 53 14.56 9.39 -7.03
N LEU A 54 15.03 9.71 -8.23
CA LEU A 54 14.16 9.81 -9.40
C LEU A 54 13.55 8.43 -9.73
N LYS A 55 12.26 8.40 -10.08
CA LYS A 55 11.57 7.16 -10.49
C LYS A 55 12.16 6.53 -11.76
N SER A 56 12.82 7.33 -12.60
CA SER A 56 13.61 6.85 -13.74
C SER A 56 14.84 6.02 -13.33
N ARG A 57 15.08 5.85 -12.03
CA ARG A 57 16.28 5.28 -11.40
C ARG A 57 17.48 6.23 -11.56
N GLY A 58 18.40 6.18 -10.60
CA GLY A 58 19.52 7.13 -10.50
C GLY A 58 20.15 7.11 -9.11
N PRO A 59 21.12 7.98 -8.81
CA PRO A 59 21.65 8.11 -7.46
C PRO A 59 20.59 8.66 -6.49
N GLN A 60 20.87 8.60 -5.19
CA GLN A 60 20.10 9.38 -4.21
C GLN A 60 20.48 10.87 -4.34
N HIS A 61 19.56 11.76 -3.96
CA HIS A 61 19.76 13.20 -3.96
C HIS A 61 19.32 13.80 -2.62
N LEU A 62 19.90 14.95 -2.27
CA LEU A 62 19.44 15.81 -1.19
C LEU A 62 18.63 16.96 -1.78
N GLY A 63 17.43 17.19 -1.25
CA GLY A 63 16.56 18.28 -1.67
C GLY A 63 15.90 19.02 -0.52
N ALA A 64 15.20 20.11 -0.85
CA ALA A 64 14.33 20.81 0.08
C ALA A 64 12.97 21.11 -0.54
N GLN A 65 11.92 21.07 0.28
CA GLN A 65 10.58 21.56 -0.04
C GLN A 65 10.29 22.81 0.80
N LEU A 66 9.50 23.73 0.24
CA LEU A 66 9.02 24.93 0.94
C LEU A 66 7.68 24.72 1.66
N GLU A 67 6.94 23.69 1.24
CA GLU A 67 5.69 23.26 1.84
C GLU A 67 5.64 21.73 1.86
N PRO A 68 4.95 21.11 2.84
CA PRO A 68 4.72 19.68 2.83
C PRO A 68 4.09 19.23 1.51
N ASN A 69 4.65 18.19 0.90
CA ASN A 69 4.23 17.64 -0.40
C ASN A 69 4.40 18.57 -1.62
N GLY A 70 5.13 19.68 -1.49
CA GLY A 70 5.49 20.53 -2.62
C GLY A 70 6.55 19.91 -3.53
N ASP A 71 6.84 20.58 -4.64
CA ASP A 71 7.97 20.20 -5.50
C ASP A 71 9.31 20.37 -4.78
N ILE A 72 10.31 19.61 -5.23
CA ILE A 72 11.59 19.51 -4.53
C ILE A 72 12.62 20.35 -5.27
N PHE A 73 13.30 21.24 -4.56
CA PHE A 73 14.54 21.85 -5.03
C PHE A 73 15.65 20.82 -4.81
N ASP A 74 16.21 20.27 -5.89
CA ASP A 74 17.32 19.33 -5.86
C ASP A 74 18.62 20.09 -5.56
N ILE A 75 19.00 20.09 -4.28
CA ILE A 75 20.13 20.87 -3.77
C ILE A 75 21.43 20.27 -4.28
N SER A 76 21.57 18.94 -4.26
CA SER A 76 22.82 18.27 -4.60
C SER A 76 23.08 18.19 -6.11
N ALA A 77 22.06 18.39 -6.96
CA ALA A 77 22.26 18.48 -8.42
C ALA A 77 22.80 19.85 -8.90
N VAL A 78 22.76 20.90 -8.08
CA VAL A 78 23.18 22.26 -8.51
C VAL A 78 24.70 22.38 -8.60
N ASP A 79 25.43 21.71 -7.71
CA ASP A 79 26.89 21.76 -7.62
C ASP A 79 27.41 20.41 -7.14
N SER A 80 28.31 19.80 -7.90
CA SER A 80 28.90 18.48 -7.60
C SER A 80 29.70 18.42 -6.30
N SER A 81 30.05 19.56 -5.71
CA SER A 81 30.68 19.64 -4.38
C SER A 81 29.70 19.46 -3.23
N ILE A 82 28.39 19.56 -3.49
CA ILE A 82 27.35 19.35 -2.48
C ILE A 82 27.10 17.84 -2.35
N PRO A 83 27.31 17.25 -1.16
CA PRO A 83 27.02 15.83 -0.95
C PRO A 83 25.56 15.47 -1.21
N ASN A 84 25.34 14.22 -1.62
CA ASN A 84 24.00 13.68 -1.91
C ASN A 84 23.24 13.23 -0.65
N SER A 85 23.82 13.41 0.55
CA SER A 85 23.15 13.08 1.80
C SER A 85 23.15 14.23 2.80
N LEU A 86 22.10 14.28 3.62
CA LEU A 86 22.01 15.28 4.68
C LEU A 86 23.16 15.11 5.69
N VAL A 87 23.49 13.87 6.06
CA VAL A 87 24.56 13.56 7.03
C VAL A 87 25.91 14.08 6.54
N GLU A 88 26.28 13.80 5.29
CA GLU A 88 27.54 14.29 4.71
C GLU A 88 27.55 15.81 4.58
N CYS A 89 26.42 16.43 4.21
CA CYS A 89 26.30 17.89 4.18
C CYS A 89 26.54 18.51 5.57
N LEU A 90 25.93 17.95 6.61
CA LEU A 90 26.11 18.41 7.99
C LEU A 90 27.56 18.20 8.47
N ALA A 91 28.20 17.11 8.05
CA ALA A 91 29.58 16.81 8.39
C ALA A 91 30.60 17.82 7.81
N THR A 92 30.26 18.53 6.74
CA THR A 92 31.13 19.60 6.18
C THR A 92 31.32 20.79 7.14
N GLY A 93 30.38 20.99 8.08
CA GLY A 93 30.35 22.15 8.96
C GLY A 93 29.86 23.45 8.30
N GLU A 94 29.66 23.46 6.99
CA GLU A 94 29.06 24.58 6.27
C GLU A 94 27.55 24.62 6.48
N SER A 95 26.95 25.82 6.45
CA SER A 95 25.51 25.97 6.64
C SER A 95 24.74 25.49 5.40
N VAL A 96 24.28 24.25 5.44
CA VAL A 96 23.39 23.67 4.41
C VAL A 96 22.14 24.53 4.21
N ILE A 97 21.59 25.09 5.30
CA ILE A 97 20.44 26.02 5.28
C ILE A 97 20.73 27.24 4.40
N GLU A 98 21.88 27.89 4.58
CA GLU A 98 22.22 29.09 3.80
C GLU A 98 22.51 28.77 2.33
N LYS A 99 23.10 27.61 2.04
CA LYS A 99 23.26 27.11 0.65
C LYS A 99 21.90 26.88 0.01
N THR A 100 21.01 26.18 0.69
CA THR A 100 19.65 25.88 0.23
C THR A 100 18.86 27.16 -0.03
N LYS A 101 18.92 28.16 0.87
CA LYS A 101 18.28 29.47 0.64
C LYS A 101 18.73 30.14 -0.65
N ARG A 102 20.03 30.08 -0.98
CA ARG A 102 20.57 30.65 -2.23
C ARG A 102 20.07 29.89 -3.46
N ILE A 103 20.01 28.56 -3.39
CA ILE A 103 19.50 27.71 -4.48
C ILE A 103 18.02 27.97 -4.74
N ILE A 104 17.21 28.03 -3.67
CA ILE A 104 15.80 28.34 -3.73
C ILE A 104 15.60 29.75 -4.32
N ALA A 105 16.35 30.75 -3.85
CA ALA A 105 16.27 32.11 -4.38
C ALA A 105 16.66 32.20 -5.87
N ALA A 106 17.56 31.32 -6.34
CA ALA A 106 17.93 31.22 -7.74
C ALA A 106 16.87 30.49 -8.60
N ASN A 107 15.91 29.80 -7.97
CA ASN A 107 14.81 29.07 -8.60
C ASN A 107 15.28 28.07 -9.68
N ARG A 108 16.27 27.23 -9.32
CA ARG A 108 16.88 26.22 -10.21
C ARG A 108 16.67 24.80 -9.67
N ALA A 109 16.80 23.82 -10.56
CA ALA A 109 16.80 22.38 -10.24
C ALA A 109 15.54 21.89 -9.49
N ILE A 110 14.36 22.32 -9.94
CA ILE A 110 13.09 21.89 -9.34
C ILE A 110 12.66 20.56 -9.98
N VAL A 111 12.34 19.58 -9.14
CA VAL A 111 11.87 18.26 -9.52
C VAL A 111 10.45 18.06 -8.99
N PRO A 112 9.48 17.70 -9.85
CA PRO A 112 8.13 17.41 -9.40
C PRO A 112 8.10 16.25 -8.40
N LEU A 113 7.38 16.39 -7.28
CA LEU A 113 7.28 15.32 -6.26
C LEU A 113 6.74 14.01 -6.87
N SER A 114 5.87 14.11 -7.88
CA SER A 114 5.32 12.96 -8.60
C SER A 114 6.38 12.11 -9.30
N ASN A 115 7.56 12.66 -9.57
CA ASN A 115 8.64 12.02 -10.32
C ASN A 115 9.68 11.36 -9.41
N VAL A 116 9.52 11.42 -8.09
CA VAL A 116 10.50 10.89 -7.14
C VAL A 116 9.92 9.79 -6.24
N LYS A 117 10.82 8.98 -5.69
CA LYS A 117 10.60 8.19 -4.48
C LYS A 117 11.29 8.92 -3.33
N LEU A 118 10.55 9.28 -2.28
CA LEU A 118 11.16 9.77 -1.04
C LEU A 118 11.87 8.63 -0.31
N LEU A 119 13.06 8.93 0.19
CA LEU A 119 13.90 8.09 1.04
C LEU A 119 13.80 8.59 2.49
N PRO A 120 14.28 7.84 3.50
CA PRO A 120 14.41 8.40 4.84
C PRO A 120 15.28 9.66 4.77
N PRO A 121 14.92 10.76 5.45
CA PRO A 121 15.60 12.04 5.26
C PRO A 121 16.98 12.09 5.94
N VAL A 122 17.29 11.09 6.78
CA VAL A 122 18.62 10.82 7.33
C VAL A 122 19.01 9.38 6.95
N ILE A 123 20.03 9.23 6.11
CA ILE A 123 20.56 7.92 5.68
C ILE A 123 21.91 7.71 6.37
N LYS A 124 22.13 6.50 6.91
CA LYS A 124 23.38 6.06 7.56
C LYS A 124 23.86 7.03 8.66
N PRO A 125 23.02 7.37 9.66
CA PRO A 125 23.50 8.09 10.84
C PRO A 125 24.54 7.26 11.58
N SER A 126 25.42 7.90 12.35
CA SER A 126 26.36 7.17 13.21
C SER A 126 25.65 6.47 14.35
N LYS A 127 24.65 7.10 14.96
CA LYS A 127 23.84 6.54 16.05
C LYS A 127 22.35 6.88 15.89
N VAL A 128 21.51 5.91 16.27
CA VAL A 128 20.09 6.12 16.56
C VAL A 128 19.88 5.79 18.03
N ILE A 129 19.64 6.81 18.83
CA ILE A 129 19.46 6.72 20.28
C ILE A 129 17.99 6.94 20.57
N CYS A 130 17.43 6.18 21.52
CA CYS A 130 16.03 6.27 21.86
C CYS A 130 15.87 6.41 23.36
N ILE A 131 14.78 7.05 23.79
CA ILE A 131 14.41 7.17 25.20
C ILE A 131 13.12 6.41 25.48
N GLY A 132 13.18 5.49 26.44
CA GLY A 132 12.02 4.76 26.93
C GLY A 132 11.29 5.56 28.02
N TYR A 133 9.98 5.32 28.15
CA TYR A 133 9.16 5.83 29.26
C TYR A 133 9.20 7.36 29.43
N ASN A 134 9.23 8.11 28.33
CA ASN A 134 9.37 9.57 28.38
C ASN A 134 8.04 10.35 28.35
N TYR A 135 6.89 9.67 28.35
CA TYR A 135 5.56 10.29 28.46
C TYR A 135 4.89 9.89 29.77
N ALA A 136 4.43 10.88 30.53
CA ALA A 136 3.74 10.63 31.81
C ALA A 136 2.49 9.76 31.62
N GLY A 137 1.71 10.01 30.56
CA GLY A 137 0.54 9.19 30.22
C GLY A 137 0.92 7.74 29.94
N HIS A 138 2.00 7.49 29.20
CA HIS A 138 2.43 6.14 28.85
C HIS A 138 2.92 5.36 30.08
N CYS A 139 3.64 6.02 31.00
CA CYS A 139 3.96 5.42 32.31
C CYS A 139 2.70 5.04 33.11
N ALA A 140 1.66 5.89 33.08
CA ALA A 140 0.39 5.60 33.74
C ALA A 140 -0.37 4.42 33.08
N GLU A 141 -0.34 4.32 31.75
CA GLU A 141 -0.88 3.18 30.98
C GLU A 141 -0.19 1.86 31.36
N LEU A 142 1.13 1.91 31.52
CA LEU A 142 1.97 0.81 32.01
C LEU A 142 1.83 0.52 33.51
N LYS A 143 1.19 1.41 34.27
CA LYS A 143 1.10 1.39 35.74
C LYS A 143 2.48 1.34 36.42
N ILE A 144 3.47 2.02 35.84
CA ILE A 144 4.80 2.19 36.42
C ILE A 144 5.03 3.66 36.80
N PRO A 145 5.82 3.96 37.86
CA PRO A 145 6.22 5.32 38.12
C PRO A 145 7.12 5.84 36.99
N PRO A 146 7.04 7.14 36.62
CA PRO A 146 8.04 7.78 35.78
C PRO A 146 9.45 7.51 36.31
N PRO A 147 10.41 7.17 35.44
CA PRO A 147 11.75 6.87 35.90
C PRO A 147 12.44 8.14 36.43
N THR A 148 13.23 8.00 37.51
CA THR A 148 13.98 9.14 38.09
C THR A 148 15.18 9.55 37.24
N GLU A 149 15.65 8.65 36.39
CA GLU A 149 16.73 8.86 35.41
C GLU A 149 16.25 8.39 34.04
N PRO A 150 16.63 9.04 32.93
CA PRO A 150 16.19 8.67 31.59
C PRO A 150 16.68 7.26 31.20
N VAL A 151 15.78 6.45 30.64
CA VAL A 151 16.10 5.11 30.13
C VAL A 151 16.50 5.22 28.66
N PHE A 152 17.77 5.04 28.35
CA PHE A 152 18.26 5.07 26.97
C PHE A 152 18.49 3.67 26.41
N PHE A 153 18.17 3.50 25.13
CA PHE A 153 18.54 2.34 24.32
C PHE A 153 18.87 2.83 22.90
N ASN A 154 19.16 1.90 22.00
CA ASN A 154 19.51 2.22 20.61
C ASN A 154 18.71 1.40 19.61
N LYS A 155 18.64 1.95 18.40
CA LYS A 155 18.30 1.21 17.17
C LYS A 155 19.52 1.19 16.25
N PHE A 156 19.57 0.23 15.34
CA PHE A 156 20.62 0.22 14.32
C PHE A 156 20.21 1.04 13.09
N ALA A 157 21.18 1.68 12.45
CA ALA A 157 20.92 2.39 11.19
C ALA A 157 20.36 1.48 10.08
N SER A 158 20.62 0.16 10.17
CA SER A 158 20.13 -0.84 9.20
C SER A 158 18.62 -1.04 9.22
N CYS A 159 17.92 -0.73 10.32
CA CYS A 159 16.46 -0.85 10.38
C CYS A 159 15.72 0.40 9.91
N ILE A 160 16.44 1.45 9.47
CA ILE A 160 15.84 2.68 8.95
C ILE A 160 15.19 2.44 7.59
N ILE A 161 13.94 2.86 7.46
CA ILE A 161 13.20 2.89 6.19
C ILE A 161 12.51 4.24 5.97
N GLY A 162 12.14 4.52 4.72
CA GLY A 162 11.53 5.78 4.33
C GLY A 162 10.08 5.94 4.76
N PRO A 163 9.49 7.13 4.53
CA PRO A 163 8.16 7.50 5.00
C PRO A 163 7.00 6.73 4.37
N TYR A 164 7.28 5.97 3.30
CA TYR A 164 6.32 5.19 2.53
C TYR A 164 6.81 3.76 2.24
N ASP A 165 7.89 3.34 2.88
CA ASP A 165 8.36 1.95 2.77
C ASP A 165 7.57 1.05 3.72
N ASP A 166 7.59 -0.25 3.45
CA ASP A 166 6.83 -1.24 4.22
C ASP A 166 7.55 -1.66 5.50
N ILE A 167 6.81 -1.79 6.59
CA ILE A 167 7.25 -2.54 7.78
C ILE A 167 7.12 -4.03 7.45
N LYS A 168 8.20 -4.79 7.60
CA LYS A 168 8.19 -6.25 7.44
C LYS A 168 7.87 -6.89 8.79
N LEU A 169 6.83 -7.73 8.84
CA LEU A 169 6.51 -8.47 10.05
C LEU A 169 7.38 -9.73 10.09
N PRO A 170 8.30 -9.83 11.06
CA PRO A 170 9.22 -10.95 11.16
C PRO A 170 8.46 -12.24 11.52
N GLU A 171 8.82 -13.36 10.89
CA GLU A 171 8.17 -14.67 11.14
C GLU A 171 8.29 -15.11 12.61
N MET A 172 9.29 -14.62 13.34
CA MET A 172 9.54 -14.96 14.74
C MET A 172 8.82 -14.09 15.78
N SER A 173 7.95 -13.16 15.36
CA SER A 173 7.15 -12.34 16.29
C SER A 173 5.69 -12.25 15.84
N GLU A 174 4.79 -12.39 16.80
CA GLU A 174 3.35 -12.18 16.60
C GLU A 174 2.87 -10.88 17.25
N LYS A 175 3.77 -10.16 17.95
CA LYS A 175 3.43 -9.01 18.81
C LYS A 175 4.16 -7.74 18.39
N VAL A 176 4.16 -7.44 17.09
CA VAL A 176 4.75 -6.21 16.55
C VAL A 176 3.82 -5.03 16.82
N ASP A 177 4.35 -4.01 17.47
CA ASP A 177 3.61 -2.85 17.97
C ASP A 177 4.13 -1.54 17.38
N TRP A 178 3.33 -0.48 17.48
CA TRP A 178 3.61 0.86 16.98
C TRP A 178 3.91 1.85 18.12
N GLU A 179 4.80 2.80 17.85
CA GLU A 179 5.21 3.85 18.77
C GLU A 179 5.58 5.12 17.96
N VAL A 180 4.61 6.04 17.75
CA VAL A 180 4.92 7.30 17.04
C VAL A 180 5.77 8.21 17.92
N GLU A 181 6.84 8.77 17.36
CA GLU A 181 7.77 9.63 18.11
C GLU A 181 8.24 10.85 17.32
N LEU A 182 8.51 11.94 18.04
CA LEU A 182 9.29 13.06 17.51
C LEU A 182 10.77 12.65 17.53
N ALA A 183 11.45 12.78 16.40
CA ALA A 183 12.89 12.53 16.31
C ALA A 183 13.68 13.83 16.14
N VAL A 184 14.76 13.97 16.91
CA VAL A 184 15.72 15.08 16.86
C VAL A 184 16.88 14.68 15.97
N VAL A 185 17.26 15.56 15.04
CA VAL A 185 18.45 15.37 14.19
C VAL A 185 19.54 16.34 14.62
N ILE A 186 20.69 15.80 15.02
CA ILE A 186 21.84 16.61 15.45
C ILE A 186 22.51 17.23 14.22
N GLY A 187 22.73 18.55 14.26
CA GLY A 187 23.34 19.30 13.17
C GLY A 187 24.84 19.53 13.31
N LYS A 188 25.35 19.50 14.55
CA LYS A 188 26.76 19.79 14.85
C LYS A 188 27.29 18.87 15.94
N LYS A 189 28.60 18.60 15.89
CA LYS A 189 29.28 17.82 16.92
C LYS A 189 29.03 18.41 18.32
N ALA A 190 28.47 17.63 19.23
CA ALA A 190 28.12 18.06 20.58
C ALA A 190 28.80 17.18 21.64
N LYS A 191 29.55 17.80 22.57
CA LYS A 191 30.17 17.14 23.73
C LYS A 191 30.14 18.11 24.91
N CYS A 192 29.66 17.64 26.06
CA CYS A 192 29.52 18.42 27.29
C CYS A 192 28.78 19.75 27.08
N VAL A 193 27.70 19.74 26.29
CA VAL A 193 26.90 20.93 25.98
C VAL A 193 25.93 21.17 27.13
N ARG A 194 25.88 22.40 27.64
CA ARG A 194 24.92 22.77 28.68
C ARG A 194 23.50 22.85 28.12
N LYS A 195 22.51 22.55 28.96
CA LYS A 195 21.08 22.57 28.63
C LYS A 195 20.62 23.87 27.94
N ASP A 196 21.07 25.02 28.41
CA ASP A 196 20.75 26.35 27.85
C ASP A 196 21.38 26.63 26.46
N GLN A 197 22.30 25.79 26.01
CA GLN A 197 23.08 25.99 24.79
C GLN A 197 22.87 24.91 23.72
N VAL A 198 21.93 23.98 23.92
CA VAL A 198 21.70 22.86 23.01
C VAL A 198 21.10 23.24 21.66
N GLY A 199 20.33 24.34 21.60
CA GLY A 199 19.60 24.75 20.40
C GLY A 199 20.47 24.73 19.14
N PRO A 200 21.60 25.47 19.08
CA PRO A 200 22.47 25.51 17.91
C PRO A 200 23.09 24.18 17.46
N TYR A 201 23.00 23.11 18.26
CA TYR A 201 23.48 21.77 17.93
C TYR A 201 22.39 20.90 17.27
N ILE A 202 21.13 21.31 17.34
CA ILE A 202 19.99 20.62 16.72
C ILE A 202 19.79 21.21 15.32
N PHE A 203 19.79 20.35 14.30
CA PHE A 203 19.47 20.76 12.93
C PHE A 203 17.97 20.93 12.75
N GLY A 204 17.20 19.94 13.23
CA GLY A 204 15.76 19.91 13.00
C GLY A 204 15.12 18.66 13.54
N TYR A 205 13.88 18.44 13.10
CA TYR A 205 13.01 17.39 13.62
C TYR A 205 12.33 16.61 12.49
N THR A 206 12.04 15.33 12.72
CA THR A 206 11.31 14.46 11.79
C THR A 206 10.33 13.58 12.56
N VAL A 207 9.35 12.98 11.87
CA VAL A 207 8.51 11.93 12.44
C VAL A 207 9.28 10.61 12.41
N ALA A 208 9.14 9.82 13.47
CA ALA A 208 9.65 8.46 13.57
C ALA A 208 8.59 7.49 14.06
N GLN A 209 8.81 6.21 13.76
CA GLN A 209 8.13 5.10 14.40
C GLN A 209 9.18 4.21 15.10
N ASP A 210 9.00 3.96 16.40
CA ASP A 210 9.79 2.98 17.16
C ASP A 210 9.10 1.62 17.19
N VAL A 211 8.98 1.01 16.00
CA VAL A 211 8.33 -0.31 15.85
C VAL A 211 9.02 -1.32 16.76
N SER A 212 8.21 -2.11 17.46
CA SER A 212 8.67 -2.93 18.58
C SER A 212 8.02 -4.31 18.59
N ALA A 213 8.80 -5.39 18.53
CA ALA A 213 8.34 -6.76 18.75
C ALA A 213 8.26 -7.04 20.26
N ARG A 214 7.07 -6.93 20.84
CA ARG A 214 6.86 -6.93 22.31
C ARG A 214 7.22 -8.24 22.98
N ASP A 215 7.01 -9.36 22.31
CA ASP A 215 7.43 -10.69 22.72
C ASP A 215 8.96 -10.85 22.80
N TRP A 216 9.74 -9.98 22.14
CA TRP A 216 11.20 -9.95 22.20
C TRP A 216 11.78 -8.93 23.20
N LEU A 217 10.92 -8.19 23.91
CA LEU A 217 11.33 -7.23 24.95
C LEU A 217 11.34 -7.84 26.36
N THR A 218 10.94 -9.10 26.52
CA THR A 218 10.74 -9.72 27.84
C THR A 218 12.03 -10.31 28.41
N SER A 219 12.03 -10.57 29.73
CA SER A 219 13.11 -11.26 30.42
C SER A 219 13.36 -12.65 29.87
N GLU A 220 12.31 -13.35 29.50
CA GLU A 220 12.35 -14.73 29.00
C GLU A 220 12.96 -14.81 27.59
N ALA A 221 12.66 -13.84 26.72
CA ALA A 221 13.13 -13.86 25.34
C ALA A 221 14.57 -13.34 25.19
N ASN A 222 14.93 -12.26 25.90
CA ASN A 222 16.22 -11.58 25.71
C ASN A 222 16.74 -10.89 26.99
N GLY A 223 16.48 -11.45 28.16
CA GLY A 223 16.98 -10.91 29.43
C GLY A 223 16.49 -9.49 29.74
N GLY A 224 15.34 -9.08 29.16
CA GLY A 224 14.71 -7.79 29.39
C GLY A 224 15.37 -6.64 28.63
N GLN A 225 16.32 -6.92 27.73
CA GLN A 225 16.98 -5.91 26.91
C GLN A 225 16.13 -5.56 25.68
N PHE A 226 16.01 -4.27 25.37
CA PHE A 226 15.15 -3.80 24.27
C PHE A 226 15.76 -3.97 22.88
N LEU A 227 17.07 -4.17 22.79
CA LEU A 227 17.81 -4.11 21.54
C LEU A 227 17.25 -5.06 20.47
N LEU A 228 17.03 -6.35 20.76
CA LEU A 228 16.54 -7.30 19.74
C LEU A 228 15.13 -6.97 19.27
N GLY A 229 14.20 -6.69 20.19
CA GLY A 229 12.81 -6.37 19.84
C GLY A 229 12.65 -5.02 19.12
N LYS A 230 13.62 -4.12 19.23
CA LYS A 230 13.58 -2.79 18.59
C LYS A 230 14.52 -2.63 17.38
N CYS A 231 15.42 -3.58 17.11
CA CYS A 231 16.39 -3.46 16.01
C CYS A 231 16.14 -4.38 14.81
N MET A 232 15.00 -5.09 14.76
CA MET A 232 14.65 -5.90 13.59
C MET A 232 14.55 -5.04 12.33
N ASP A 233 14.78 -5.64 11.16
CA ASP A 233 14.74 -4.92 9.88
C ASP A 233 13.44 -4.12 9.74
N THR A 234 13.52 -2.92 9.16
CA THR A 234 12.40 -1.98 8.94
C THR A 234 11.78 -1.34 10.18
N PHE A 235 12.27 -1.63 11.40
CA PHE A 235 11.65 -1.13 12.63
C PHE A 235 11.94 0.34 12.97
N CYS A 236 12.65 1.09 12.12
CA CYS A 236 12.86 2.54 12.29
C CYS A 236 12.39 3.36 11.07
N PRO A 237 11.08 3.41 10.78
CA PRO A 237 10.56 4.34 9.78
C PRO A 237 10.83 5.79 10.16
N LEU A 238 11.34 6.59 9.22
CA LEU A 238 11.68 8.00 9.42
C LEU A 238 11.21 8.86 8.24
N GLY A 239 10.59 10.01 8.53
CA GLY A 239 10.31 11.01 7.52
C GLY A 239 9.12 11.93 7.79
N PRO A 240 8.52 12.52 6.75
CA PRO A 240 8.96 12.49 5.34
C PRO A 240 10.17 13.37 5.05
N SER A 241 10.49 14.30 5.96
CA SER A 241 11.54 15.29 5.84
C SER A 241 12.12 15.63 7.21
N VAL A 242 13.36 16.14 7.28
CA VAL A 242 13.80 16.90 8.46
C VAL A 242 13.36 18.35 8.30
N VAL A 243 12.49 18.81 9.18
CA VAL A 243 12.05 20.20 9.25
C VAL A 243 13.07 20.99 10.05
N ASP A 244 13.51 22.11 9.49
CA ASP A 244 14.43 23.02 10.18
C ASP A 244 13.89 23.42 11.56
N ARG A 245 14.77 23.43 12.56
CA ARG A 245 14.41 23.66 13.96
C ARG A 245 13.65 24.97 14.17
N ASP A 246 14.01 26.03 13.46
CA ASP A 246 13.42 27.35 13.65
C ASP A 246 12.03 27.45 12.97
N SER A 247 11.62 26.41 12.24
CA SER A 247 10.37 26.31 11.47
C SER A 247 9.23 25.58 12.21
N VAL A 248 9.54 24.70 13.18
CA VAL A 248 8.56 23.80 13.83
C VAL A 248 7.73 24.50 14.92
N GLY A 249 8.22 25.59 15.50
CA GLY A 249 7.56 26.26 16.63
C GLY A 249 8.00 25.70 18.00
N ASP A 250 7.10 25.67 18.98
CA ASP A 250 7.40 25.12 20.31
C ASP A 250 7.37 23.59 20.29
N VAL A 251 8.56 23.00 20.21
CA VAL A 251 8.75 21.54 20.15
C VAL A 251 8.32 20.80 21.41
N ASN A 252 8.10 21.51 22.52
CA ASN A 252 7.54 20.94 23.74
C ASN A 252 6.01 21.12 23.81
N ASN A 253 5.35 21.49 22.71
CA ASN A 253 3.90 21.61 22.63
C ASN A 253 3.38 21.27 21.22
N LEU A 254 3.74 20.09 20.71
CA LEU A 254 3.29 19.59 19.41
C LEU A 254 2.30 18.45 19.60
N ASN A 255 1.19 18.49 18.86
CA ASN A 255 0.28 17.35 18.80
C ASN A 255 0.90 16.22 17.99
N ILE A 256 0.77 15.00 18.53
CA ILE A 256 1.30 13.76 17.96
C ILE A 256 0.21 12.71 17.94
N LYS A 257 0.03 12.02 16.81
CA LYS A 257 -0.99 10.99 16.66
C LYS A 257 -0.58 9.88 15.70
N SER A 258 -1.18 8.71 15.87
CA SER A 258 -1.09 7.61 14.92
C SER A 258 -2.47 6.99 14.67
N THR A 259 -2.71 6.55 13.44
CA THR A 259 -3.92 5.80 13.06
C THR A 259 -3.54 4.48 12.41
N LEU A 260 -4.35 3.45 12.64
CA LEU A 260 -4.19 2.13 12.03
C LEU A 260 -5.46 1.83 11.23
N ASN A 261 -5.31 1.64 9.92
CA ASN A 261 -6.43 1.48 8.98
C ASN A 261 -7.48 2.61 9.10
N GLY A 262 -7.01 3.83 9.36
CA GLY A 262 -7.87 5.01 9.57
C GLY A 262 -8.43 5.17 10.99
N GLU A 263 -8.27 4.19 11.87
CA GLU A 263 -8.71 4.27 13.27
C GLU A 263 -7.63 4.87 14.18
N LEU A 264 -7.98 5.89 14.95
CA LEU A 264 -7.06 6.54 15.89
C LEU A 264 -6.54 5.55 16.94
N GLN A 265 -5.21 5.39 17.01
CA GLN A 265 -4.54 4.53 17.98
C GLN A 265 -3.87 5.32 19.09
N GLN A 266 -3.05 6.33 18.74
CA GLN A 266 -2.38 7.21 19.68
C GLN A 266 -2.77 8.66 19.42
N SER A 267 -2.89 9.43 20.50
CA SER A 267 -3.09 10.88 20.48
C SER A 267 -2.50 11.46 21.75
N GLY A 268 -1.47 12.29 21.62
CA GLY A 268 -0.80 12.92 22.75
C GLY A 268 -0.18 14.26 22.35
N ASN A 269 0.57 14.85 23.28
CA ASN A 269 1.27 16.10 23.03
C ASN A 269 2.67 16.09 23.66
N THR A 270 3.67 16.67 22.98
CA THR A 270 5.05 16.70 23.48
C THR A 270 5.24 17.51 24.78
N SER A 271 4.24 18.28 25.21
CA SER A 271 4.20 18.89 26.54
C SER A 271 4.20 17.87 27.68
N GLU A 272 3.79 16.63 27.40
CA GLU A 272 3.79 15.50 28.34
C GLU A 272 5.17 14.86 28.52
N PHE A 273 6.20 15.29 27.78
CA PHE A 273 7.55 14.79 27.98
C PHE A 273 8.00 14.96 29.43
N ILE A 274 8.48 13.87 30.03
CA ILE A 274 9.10 13.85 31.36
C ILE A 274 10.49 14.51 31.28
N CYS A 275 11.31 14.04 30.35
CA CYS A 275 12.61 14.62 29.99
C CYS A 275 12.46 15.46 28.71
N LYS A 276 12.65 16.78 28.83
CA LYS A 276 12.60 17.70 27.68
C LYS A 276 13.82 17.53 26.76
N ILE A 277 13.67 17.92 25.49
CA ILE A 277 14.69 17.72 24.43
C ILE A 277 16.03 18.34 24.81
N ASP A 278 16.00 19.54 25.41
CA ASP A 278 17.20 20.25 25.83
C ASP A 278 17.99 19.49 26.91
N PHE A 279 17.29 18.89 27.86
CA PHE A 279 17.88 17.99 28.85
C PHE A 279 18.45 16.73 28.20
N ILE A 280 17.70 16.07 27.30
CA ILE A 280 18.14 14.82 26.65
C ILE A 280 19.44 15.04 25.87
N VAL A 281 19.50 16.07 25.02
CA VAL A 281 20.69 16.37 24.21
C VAL A 281 21.87 16.74 25.11
N SER A 282 21.65 17.59 26.12
CA SER A 282 22.67 17.96 27.11
C SER A 282 23.22 16.72 27.82
N TYR A 283 22.34 15.87 28.37
CA TYR A 283 22.68 14.67 29.12
C TYR A 283 23.52 13.70 28.29
N LEU A 284 23.04 13.32 27.09
CA LEU A 284 23.76 12.42 26.20
C LEU A 284 25.13 12.98 25.79
N SER A 285 25.21 14.30 25.53
CA SER A 285 26.48 14.94 25.15
C SER A 285 27.54 14.89 26.26
N HIS A 286 27.16 14.78 27.53
CA HIS A 286 28.12 14.61 28.62
C HIS A 286 28.68 13.18 28.67
N ILE A 287 27.87 12.19 28.33
CA ILE A 287 28.27 10.77 28.29
C ILE A 287 29.16 10.51 27.07
N PHE A 288 28.67 10.79 25.86
CA PHE A 288 29.40 10.57 24.61
C PHE A 288 29.22 11.72 23.62
N THR A 289 30.07 11.78 22.60
CA THR A 289 29.96 12.81 21.57
C THR A 289 28.79 12.50 20.64
N LEU A 290 27.87 13.44 20.47
CA LEU A 290 26.88 13.42 19.40
C LEU A 290 27.51 14.00 18.13
N GLN A 291 27.26 13.36 17.00
CA GLN A 291 27.79 13.71 15.69
C GLN A 291 26.70 14.32 14.81
N PRO A 292 27.07 15.17 13.83
CA PRO A 292 26.11 15.60 12.81
C PRO A 292 25.44 14.40 12.13
N GLY A 293 24.12 14.43 12.04
CA GLY A 293 23.30 13.35 11.51
C GLY A 293 22.85 12.30 12.54
N ASP A 294 23.36 12.31 13.78
CA ASP A 294 22.83 11.43 14.83
C ASP A 294 21.34 11.72 15.09
N ILE A 295 20.59 10.67 15.40
CA ILE A 295 19.15 10.72 15.61
C ILE A 295 18.82 10.38 17.06
N ILE A 296 17.92 11.14 17.66
CA ILE A 296 17.36 10.87 18.99
C ILE A 296 15.84 10.73 18.88
N LEU A 297 15.33 9.53 19.12
CA LEU A 297 13.92 9.20 19.28
C LEU A 297 13.49 9.55 20.72
N THR A 298 12.42 10.33 20.87
CA THR A 298 12.10 11.05 22.13
C THR A 298 11.02 10.38 22.99
N GLY A 299 10.61 9.17 22.64
CA GLY A 299 9.58 8.41 23.33
C GLY A 299 8.21 8.56 22.66
N THR A 300 7.28 7.71 23.11
CA THR A 300 5.94 7.55 22.53
C THR A 300 4.83 7.88 23.54
N PRO A 301 3.71 8.50 23.11
CA PRO A 301 2.54 8.73 23.96
C PRO A 301 1.75 7.43 24.23
N THR A 302 0.68 7.53 25.02
CA THR A 302 -0.27 6.43 25.28
C THR A 302 -0.92 5.88 24.01
N GLY A 303 -1.52 4.70 24.11
CA GLY A 303 -2.29 4.10 23.02
C GLY A 303 -1.49 3.11 22.17
N VAL A 304 -0.37 2.62 22.69
CA VAL A 304 0.36 1.50 22.09
C VAL A 304 -0.51 0.24 22.10
N GLY A 305 -0.32 -0.63 21.12
CA GLY A 305 -1.14 -1.79 20.87
C GLY A 305 -1.16 -2.80 22.02
N LEU A 306 -0.02 -3.00 22.69
CA LEU A 306 0.11 -3.92 23.84
C LEU A 306 -0.90 -3.63 24.96
N HIS A 307 -1.27 -2.37 25.16
CA HIS A 307 -2.15 -1.93 26.27
C HIS A 307 -3.59 -1.67 25.86
N LYS A 308 -3.94 -1.91 24.59
CA LYS A 308 -5.33 -1.97 24.17
C LYS A 308 -6.05 -3.12 24.89
N LYS A 309 -7.38 -3.05 24.94
CA LYS A 309 -8.23 -4.08 25.55
C LYS A 309 -9.26 -4.55 24.52
N PRO A 310 -9.05 -5.72 23.87
CA PRO A 310 -7.88 -6.61 23.99
C PRO A 310 -6.60 -6.00 23.37
N PRO A 311 -5.39 -6.52 23.68
CA PRO A 311 -4.17 -6.11 23.02
C PRO A 311 -4.29 -6.25 21.49
N ARG A 312 -3.72 -5.31 20.75
CA ARG A 312 -3.74 -5.27 19.29
C ARG A 312 -2.32 -5.09 18.79
N PHE A 313 -1.95 -5.83 17.75
CA PHE A 313 -0.62 -5.78 17.14
C PHE A 313 -0.77 -5.65 15.62
N LEU A 314 0.26 -5.14 14.95
CA LEU A 314 0.29 -5.01 13.50
C LEU A 314 0.07 -6.37 12.85
N GLN A 315 -0.88 -6.43 11.92
CA GLN A 315 -1.15 -7.58 11.07
C GLN A 315 -0.70 -7.30 9.65
N ARG A 316 -0.40 -8.36 8.89
CA ARG A 316 -0.14 -8.25 7.45
C ARG A 316 -1.36 -7.62 6.79
N GLY A 317 -1.18 -6.54 6.05
CA GLY A 317 -2.31 -5.79 5.48
C GLY A 317 -2.61 -4.46 6.18
N ASP A 318 -2.09 -4.24 7.39
CA ASP A 318 -2.34 -3.01 8.14
C ASP A 318 -1.62 -1.80 7.52
N VAL A 319 -2.30 -0.65 7.54
CA VAL A 319 -1.75 0.65 7.15
C VAL A 319 -1.65 1.52 8.39
N LEU A 320 -0.40 1.81 8.78
CA LEU A 320 -0.07 2.66 9.93
C LEU A 320 0.29 4.05 9.44
N GLU A 321 -0.45 5.04 9.91
CA GLU A 321 -0.22 6.45 9.64
C GLU A 321 0.25 7.14 10.91
N SER A 322 1.21 8.06 10.80
CA SER A 322 1.77 8.77 11.95
C SER A 322 2.07 10.21 11.61
N GLU A 323 1.60 11.13 12.44
CA GLU A 323 1.60 12.55 12.15
C GLU A 323 2.02 13.34 13.39
N ILE A 324 2.88 14.34 13.16
CA ILE A 324 3.27 15.33 14.16
C ILE A 324 3.03 16.71 13.56
N GLU A 325 2.28 17.53 14.29
CA GLU A 325 1.96 18.91 13.92
C GLU A 325 3.23 19.71 13.63
N GLY A 326 3.23 20.45 12.51
CA GLY A 326 4.37 21.28 12.09
C GLY A 326 5.59 20.51 11.57
N VAL A 327 5.63 19.17 11.70
CA VAL A 327 6.77 18.34 11.27
C VAL A 327 6.42 17.53 10.02
N GLY A 328 5.32 16.80 10.04
CA GLY A 328 4.86 16.05 8.88
C GLY A 328 4.18 14.73 9.22
N LYS A 329 4.13 13.86 8.21
CA LYS A 329 3.33 12.64 8.23
C LYS A 329 3.99 11.50 7.45
N ILE A 330 4.02 10.32 8.04
CA ILE A 330 4.46 9.08 7.40
C ILE A 330 3.31 8.08 7.28
N LEU A 331 3.36 7.23 6.26
CA LEU A 331 2.33 6.23 5.98
C LEU A 331 2.99 4.91 5.58
N LEU A 332 2.81 3.90 6.41
CA LEU A 332 3.54 2.64 6.36
C LEU A 332 2.57 1.49 6.17
N ALA A 333 2.96 0.48 5.39
CA ALA A 333 2.21 -0.75 5.22
C ALA A 333 2.92 -1.88 5.96
N ALA A 334 2.19 -2.65 6.77
CA ALA A 334 2.69 -3.87 7.40
C ALA A 334 2.63 -5.01 6.37
N GLU A 335 3.74 -5.17 5.66
CA GLU A 335 4.05 -6.28 4.76
C GLU A 335 2.93 -6.60 3.75
N ILE A 336 2.87 -5.82 2.67
CA ILE A 336 1.74 -5.86 1.75
C ILE A 336 2.23 -6.01 0.32
N TYR A 337 1.63 -6.98 -0.37
CA TYR A 337 1.74 -7.16 -1.81
C TYR A 337 1.43 -5.82 -2.48
N CYS A 338 2.51 -5.14 -2.91
CA CYS A 338 2.54 -3.75 -3.39
C CYS A 338 1.43 -3.40 -4.38
N PHE A 339 0.87 -4.39 -5.09
CA PHE A 339 -0.19 -4.23 -6.08
C PHE A 339 -1.57 -3.87 -5.48
N ILE A 340 -2.01 -4.52 -4.39
CA ILE A 340 -3.39 -4.36 -3.90
C ILE A 340 -3.57 -2.99 -3.24
N ILE A 341 -2.63 -2.56 -2.39
CA ILE A 341 -2.69 -1.22 -1.79
C ILE A 341 -2.42 -0.11 -2.78
N LEU A 342 -1.51 -0.28 -3.74
CA LEU A 342 -1.34 0.73 -4.79
C LEU A 342 -2.66 0.92 -5.54
N THR A 343 -3.37 -0.17 -5.82
CA THR A 343 -4.70 -0.14 -6.45
C THR A 343 -5.73 0.57 -5.56
N PHE A 344 -5.82 0.23 -4.27
CA PHE A 344 -6.71 0.93 -3.34
C PHE A 344 -6.37 2.42 -3.21
N ARG A 345 -5.10 2.80 -3.21
CA ARG A 345 -4.65 4.21 -3.15
C ARG A 345 -5.01 4.97 -4.43
N ILE A 346 -4.90 4.33 -5.60
CA ILE A 346 -5.33 4.91 -6.89
C ILE A 346 -6.85 5.11 -6.89
N ILE A 347 -7.61 4.08 -6.49
CA ILE A 347 -9.08 4.12 -6.41
C ILE A 347 -9.53 5.20 -5.43
N ALA A 348 -9.00 5.22 -4.21
CA ALA A 348 -9.38 6.17 -3.17
C ALA A 348 -9.02 7.63 -3.53
N ALA A 349 -7.93 7.84 -4.29
CA ALA A 349 -7.57 9.16 -4.79
C ALA A 349 -8.46 9.65 -5.94
N GLY A 350 -9.33 8.80 -6.49
CA GLY A 350 -10.18 9.11 -7.65
C GLY A 350 -9.39 9.45 -8.92
N LYS A 351 -8.08 9.14 -8.95
CA LYS A 351 -7.21 9.36 -10.11
C LYS A 351 -7.25 8.13 -11.00
N SER A 352 -7.28 8.31 -12.32
CA SER A 352 -7.32 7.22 -13.32
C SER A 352 -8.60 6.37 -13.32
N VAL A 353 -9.75 6.96 -12.98
CA VAL A 353 -11.07 6.32 -13.17
C VAL A 353 -11.48 6.45 -14.63
N VAL A 354 -11.76 5.33 -15.30
CA VAL A 354 -12.34 5.29 -16.64
C VAL A 354 -13.71 4.64 -16.55
N SER A 355 -14.69 5.17 -17.28
CA SER A 355 -16.01 4.54 -17.36
C SER A 355 -15.89 3.16 -17.99
N VAL A 356 -16.58 2.16 -17.45
CA VAL A 356 -16.62 0.81 -18.06
C VAL A 356 -17.18 0.84 -19.49
N ASN A 357 -18.04 1.82 -19.80
CA ASN A 357 -18.60 2.00 -21.15
C ASN A 357 -17.58 2.54 -22.17
N ASP A 358 -16.44 3.04 -21.71
CA ASP A 358 -15.40 3.63 -22.55
C ASP A 358 -14.21 2.67 -22.77
N VAL A 359 -14.31 1.43 -22.29
CA VAL A 359 -13.23 0.43 -22.36
C VAL A 359 -13.76 -0.92 -22.81
N ASN A 360 -12.89 -1.72 -23.42
CA ASN A 360 -13.14 -3.14 -23.65
C ASN A 360 -12.49 -3.93 -22.51
N LEU A 361 -13.31 -4.63 -21.72
CA LEU A 361 -12.78 -5.52 -20.69
C LEU A 361 -12.17 -6.77 -21.35
N LEU A 362 -10.89 -6.98 -21.10
CA LEU A 362 -10.18 -8.20 -21.48
C LEU A 362 -10.30 -9.26 -20.38
N ALA A 363 -9.92 -10.50 -20.67
CA ALA A 363 -9.73 -11.52 -19.65
C ALA A 363 -8.78 -11.00 -18.54
N PRO A 364 -9.18 -11.02 -17.26
CA PRO A 364 -8.33 -10.49 -16.19
C PRO A 364 -7.07 -11.35 -15.98
N ILE A 365 -7.08 -12.60 -16.46
CA ILE A 365 -5.94 -13.50 -16.54
C ILE A 365 -5.84 -14.02 -17.97
N SER A 366 -4.82 -13.58 -18.72
CA SER A 366 -4.69 -13.89 -20.15
C SER A 366 -3.59 -14.88 -20.49
N LYS A 367 -2.62 -15.11 -19.59
CA LYS A 367 -1.47 -16.00 -19.82
C LYS A 367 -1.09 -16.78 -18.55
N PRO A 368 -1.99 -17.58 -17.97
CA PRO A 368 -1.61 -18.48 -16.90
C PRO A 368 -0.64 -19.55 -17.43
N ASP A 369 0.18 -20.12 -16.55
CA ASP A 369 0.95 -21.33 -16.87
C ASP A 369 0.00 -22.51 -17.09
N LYS A 370 -1.06 -22.60 -16.27
CA LYS A 370 -2.08 -23.63 -16.38
C LYS A 370 -3.48 -23.17 -15.99
N VAL A 371 -4.46 -23.78 -16.67
CA VAL A 371 -5.87 -23.77 -16.30
C VAL A 371 -6.23 -25.20 -15.91
N VAL A 372 -6.46 -25.44 -14.63
CA VAL A 372 -6.79 -26.75 -14.06
C VAL A 372 -8.28 -26.78 -13.73
N CYS A 373 -8.97 -27.86 -14.04
CA CYS A 373 -10.42 -27.95 -13.90
C CYS A 373 -10.79 -29.23 -13.16
N ILE A 374 -11.84 -29.21 -12.35
CA ILE A 374 -12.36 -30.39 -11.66
C ILE A 374 -13.72 -30.82 -12.22
N ALA A 375 -13.81 -32.08 -12.62
CA ALA A 375 -15.05 -32.65 -13.13
C ALA A 375 -15.96 -33.11 -11.98
N ARG A 376 -17.28 -32.97 -12.17
CA ARG A 376 -18.31 -33.55 -11.30
C ARG A 376 -18.21 -33.14 -9.83
N ASN A 377 -17.91 -31.86 -9.59
CA ASN A 377 -17.70 -31.34 -8.25
C ASN A 377 -18.94 -30.75 -7.58
N TYR A 378 -20.14 -30.84 -8.16
CA TYR A 378 -21.38 -30.38 -7.53
C TYR A 378 -22.34 -31.55 -7.32
N THR A 379 -23.01 -31.57 -6.17
CA THR A 379 -24.00 -32.61 -5.84
C THR A 379 -25.17 -32.62 -6.83
N GLY A 380 -25.73 -31.46 -7.17
CA GLY A 380 -26.81 -31.36 -8.16
C GLY A 380 -26.40 -31.86 -9.55
N HIS A 381 -25.17 -31.54 -9.99
CA HIS A 381 -24.64 -32.00 -11.28
C HIS A 381 -24.39 -33.51 -11.32
N CYS A 382 -24.11 -34.15 -10.17
CA CYS A 382 -24.08 -35.61 -10.08
C CYS A 382 -25.49 -36.23 -10.17
N GLN A 383 -26.47 -35.61 -9.52
CA GLN A 383 -27.86 -36.05 -9.51
C GLN A 383 -28.49 -36.01 -10.90
N GLU A 384 -28.30 -34.94 -11.69
CA GLU A 384 -28.85 -34.87 -13.05
C GLU A 384 -28.30 -35.93 -14.01
N GLN A 385 -27.12 -36.48 -13.68
CA GLN A 385 -26.48 -37.57 -14.43
C GLN A 385 -26.88 -38.96 -13.93
N ASN A 386 -27.61 -39.04 -12.81
CA ASN A 386 -27.85 -40.29 -12.06
C ASN A 386 -26.54 -41.03 -11.70
N LEU A 387 -25.51 -40.28 -11.31
CA LEU A 387 -24.22 -40.84 -10.89
C LEU A 387 -23.94 -40.52 -9.42
N PRO A 388 -23.29 -41.43 -8.66
CA PRO A 388 -22.89 -41.15 -7.27
C PRO A 388 -21.80 -40.08 -7.22
N ALA A 389 -21.77 -39.29 -6.15
CA ALA A 389 -20.69 -38.32 -5.91
C ALA A 389 -19.31 -39.01 -5.98
N PRO A 390 -18.31 -38.43 -6.67
CA PRO A 390 -16.98 -38.99 -6.71
C PRO A 390 -16.35 -39.06 -5.31
N THR A 391 -15.64 -40.14 -5.01
CA THR A 391 -14.87 -40.29 -3.76
C THR A 391 -13.46 -39.69 -3.87
N GLU A 392 -12.98 -39.48 -5.09
CA GLU A 392 -11.71 -38.81 -5.40
C GLU A 392 -11.92 -37.74 -6.47
N PRO A 393 -11.15 -36.63 -6.42
CA PRO A 393 -11.29 -35.55 -7.39
C PRO A 393 -10.75 -35.95 -8.77
N MET A 394 -11.50 -35.61 -9.82
CA MET A 394 -11.10 -35.86 -11.20
C MET A 394 -10.67 -34.55 -11.85
N PHE A 395 -9.36 -34.33 -11.93
CA PHE A 395 -8.80 -33.13 -12.55
C PHE A 395 -8.47 -33.33 -14.03
N PHE A 396 -8.65 -32.27 -14.82
CA PHE A 396 -8.18 -32.13 -16.19
C PHE A 396 -7.66 -30.71 -16.42
N SER A 397 -7.15 -30.44 -17.61
CA SER A 397 -6.63 -29.11 -17.96
C SER A 397 -7.26 -28.55 -19.22
N LYS A 398 -7.21 -27.23 -19.32
CA LYS A 398 -7.45 -26.46 -20.54
C LYS A 398 -6.16 -25.73 -20.92
N PHE A 399 -5.98 -25.49 -22.22
CA PHE A 399 -4.87 -24.66 -22.69
C PHE A 399 -5.16 -23.18 -22.46
N SER A 400 -4.13 -22.39 -22.15
CA SER A 400 -4.26 -20.94 -21.98
C SER A 400 -4.75 -20.24 -23.26
N SER A 401 -4.53 -20.83 -24.44
CA SER A 401 -4.97 -20.28 -25.73
C SER A 401 -6.49 -20.22 -25.90
N CYS A 402 -7.28 -20.97 -25.12
CA CYS A 402 -8.74 -20.93 -25.20
C CYS A 402 -9.38 -19.83 -24.33
N LEU A 403 -8.57 -19.09 -23.56
CA LEU A 403 -9.05 -18.01 -22.69
C LEU A 403 -9.47 -16.79 -23.52
N ILE A 404 -10.69 -16.31 -23.26
CA ILE A 404 -11.21 -15.06 -23.83
C ILE A 404 -11.88 -14.21 -22.73
N GLY A 405 -12.05 -12.93 -23.02
CA GLY A 405 -12.61 -11.96 -22.09
C GLY A 405 -14.11 -12.13 -21.83
N PRO A 406 -14.66 -11.35 -20.88
CA PRO A 406 -16.05 -11.44 -20.44
C PRO A 406 -17.09 -11.02 -21.50
N TYR A 407 -16.66 -10.38 -22.59
CA TYR A 407 -17.52 -9.91 -23.68
C TYR A 407 -17.06 -10.36 -25.07
N ASP A 408 -16.03 -11.21 -25.12
CA ASP A 408 -15.52 -11.75 -26.37
C ASP A 408 -16.48 -12.82 -26.93
N GLU A 409 -16.35 -13.14 -28.22
CA GLU A 409 -17.21 -14.10 -28.90
C GLU A 409 -16.77 -15.55 -28.63
N ILE A 410 -17.73 -16.44 -28.38
CA ILE A 410 -17.52 -17.88 -28.37
C ILE A 410 -17.74 -18.40 -29.79
N ILE A 411 -16.71 -18.97 -30.39
CA ILE A 411 -16.75 -19.47 -31.76
C ILE A 411 -17.18 -20.94 -31.74
N LEU A 412 -18.28 -21.26 -32.42
CA LEU A 412 -18.66 -22.66 -32.61
C LEU A 412 -17.79 -23.30 -33.70
N PRO A 413 -17.04 -24.36 -33.36
CA PRO A 413 -16.16 -24.99 -34.34
C PRO A 413 -16.98 -25.89 -35.27
N GLU A 414 -16.74 -25.80 -36.58
CA GLU A 414 -17.47 -26.59 -37.60
C GLU A 414 -17.45 -28.11 -37.33
N ILE A 415 -16.42 -28.58 -36.63
CA ILE A 415 -16.19 -29.99 -36.30
C ILE A 415 -17.07 -30.53 -35.16
N SER A 416 -17.80 -29.68 -34.43
CA SER A 416 -18.70 -30.09 -33.35
C SER A 416 -20.13 -29.59 -33.58
N LYS A 417 -21.11 -30.41 -33.20
CA LYS A 417 -22.53 -30.04 -33.23
C LYS A 417 -23.17 -30.01 -31.85
N ARG A 418 -22.38 -30.26 -30.80
CA ARG A 418 -22.87 -30.53 -29.43
C ARG A 418 -22.09 -29.72 -28.41
N VAL A 419 -22.02 -28.41 -28.62
CA VAL A 419 -21.36 -27.47 -27.70
C VAL A 419 -22.36 -26.99 -26.65
N ASP A 420 -22.02 -27.11 -25.37
CA ASP A 420 -22.80 -26.55 -24.26
C ASP A 420 -21.92 -25.82 -23.23
N TRP A 421 -22.57 -25.33 -22.18
CA TRP A 421 -22.02 -24.41 -21.18
C TRP A 421 -21.90 -25.06 -19.80
N GLU A 422 -20.99 -24.51 -19.00
CA GLU A 422 -20.74 -24.89 -17.60
C GLU A 422 -20.21 -23.65 -16.88
N VAL A 423 -21.07 -22.88 -16.21
CA VAL A 423 -20.59 -21.74 -15.39
C VAL A 423 -19.86 -22.26 -14.16
N GLU A 424 -18.72 -21.67 -13.84
CA GLU A 424 -17.90 -22.06 -12.71
C GLU A 424 -17.34 -20.87 -11.95
N LEU A 425 -17.21 -21.03 -10.63
CA LEU A 425 -16.29 -20.21 -9.86
C LEU A 425 -14.86 -20.62 -10.21
N ALA A 426 -14.00 -19.65 -10.50
CA ALA A 426 -12.58 -19.87 -10.78
C ALA A 426 -11.71 -19.23 -9.69
N VAL A 427 -10.76 -20.00 -9.18
CA VAL A 427 -9.75 -19.54 -8.21
C VAL A 427 -8.53 -19.05 -8.97
N VAL A 428 -8.04 -17.87 -8.62
CA VAL A 428 -6.80 -17.30 -9.17
C VAL A 428 -5.71 -17.34 -8.11
N MET A 429 -4.61 -18.02 -8.42
CA MET A 429 -3.47 -18.15 -7.52
C MET A 429 -2.68 -16.85 -7.43
N GLY A 430 -2.32 -16.43 -6.21
CA GLY A 430 -1.52 -15.22 -5.96
C GLY A 430 -0.07 -15.50 -5.57
N LYS A 431 0.22 -16.72 -5.12
CA LYS A 431 1.56 -17.14 -4.67
C LYS A 431 1.91 -18.49 -5.25
N LYS A 432 3.21 -18.75 -5.37
CA LYS A 432 3.72 -20.08 -5.70
C LYS A 432 3.36 -21.05 -4.58
N ALA A 433 2.64 -22.13 -4.87
CA ALA A 433 2.24 -23.14 -3.89
C ALA A 433 2.74 -24.53 -4.30
N LYS A 434 3.40 -25.22 -3.37
CA LYS A 434 3.83 -26.62 -3.51
C LYS A 434 3.75 -27.29 -2.14
N CYS A 435 3.12 -28.46 -2.09
CA CYS A 435 2.96 -29.26 -0.87
C CYS A 435 2.36 -28.49 0.32
N ILE A 436 1.41 -27.59 0.06
CA ILE A 436 0.75 -26.82 1.12
C ILE A 436 -0.41 -27.61 1.72
N ARG A 437 -0.73 -27.34 2.99
CA ARG A 437 -1.87 -27.93 3.68
C ARG A 437 -3.16 -27.13 3.45
N PRO A 438 -4.37 -27.72 3.65
CA PRO A 438 -5.63 -27.01 3.46
C PRO A 438 -5.76 -25.72 4.28
N ASP A 439 -5.29 -25.71 5.54
CA ASP A 439 -5.30 -24.54 6.44
C ASP A 439 -4.43 -23.37 5.95
N GLN A 440 -3.53 -23.61 5.01
CA GLN A 440 -2.64 -22.59 4.46
C GLN A 440 -3.18 -21.96 3.17
N VAL A 441 -4.11 -22.64 2.48
CA VAL A 441 -4.53 -22.35 1.10
C VAL A 441 -5.00 -20.92 0.93
N GLU A 442 -5.78 -20.41 1.87
CA GLU A 442 -6.37 -19.08 1.78
C GLU A 442 -5.31 -18.00 1.49
N SER A 443 -4.15 -18.11 2.15
CA SER A 443 -3.05 -17.16 2.00
C SER A 443 -2.33 -17.23 0.64
N TYR A 444 -2.56 -18.24 -0.18
CA TYR A 444 -1.95 -18.42 -1.51
C TYR A 444 -2.86 -17.98 -2.66
N ILE A 445 -4.15 -17.74 -2.38
CA ILE A 445 -5.14 -17.29 -3.35
C ILE A 445 -5.04 -15.77 -3.51
N PHE A 446 -5.04 -15.27 -4.74
CA PHE A 446 -5.20 -13.83 -5.01
C PHE A 446 -6.68 -13.44 -4.92
N GLY A 447 -7.54 -14.23 -5.56
CA GLY A 447 -8.97 -13.95 -5.59
C GLY A 447 -9.74 -14.93 -6.46
N TYR A 448 -10.95 -14.51 -6.84
CA TYR A 448 -11.92 -15.33 -7.54
C TYR A 448 -12.51 -14.59 -8.74
N THR A 449 -12.85 -15.31 -9.80
CA THR A 449 -13.51 -14.78 -11.01
C THR A 449 -14.54 -15.79 -11.52
N ILE A 450 -15.36 -15.40 -12.50
CA ILE A 450 -16.26 -16.31 -13.20
C ILE A 450 -15.52 -16.92 -14.38
N ALA A 451 -15.74 -18.21 -14.63
CA ALA A 451 -15.34 -18.87 -15.87
C ALA A 451 -16.53 -19.62 -16.50
N GLN A 452 -16.46 -19.82 -17.82
CA GLN A 452 -17.30 -20.76 -18.54
C GLN A 452 -16.43 -21.91 -19.05
N ASP A 453 -16.74 -23.14 -18.63
CA ASP A 453 -16.07 -24.34 -19.09
C ASP A 453 -16.81 -24.98 -20.28
N ILE A 454 -16.81 -24.24 -21.40
CA ILE A 454 -17.50 -24.65 -22.63
C ILE A 454 -16.97 -26.01 -23.11
N SER A 455 -17.90 -26.86 -23.54
CA SER A 455 -17.61 -28.26 -23.87
C SER A 455 -18.22 -28.68 -25.20
N ALA A 456 -17.39 -29.14 -26.14
CA ALA A 456 -17.85 -29.91 -27.29
C ALA A 456 -18.09 -31.37 -26.86
N ARG A 457 -19.33 -31.72 -26.53
CA ARG A 457 -19.68 -32.98 -25.86
C ARG A 457 -19.47 -34.23 -26.70
N ASP A 458 -19.62 -34.11 -28.02
CA ASP A 458 -19.24 -35.16 -28.98
C ASP A 458 -17.74 -35.44 -28.94
N TRP A 459 -16.90 -34.40 -28.82
CA TRP A 459 -15.46 -34.57 -28.66
C TRP A 459 -15.05 -35.03 -27.26
N GLN A 460 -15.73 -34.54 -26.22
CA GLN A 460 -15.46 -34.92 -24.83
C GLN A 460 -15.80 -36.39 -24.54
N LYS A 461 -16.96 -36.88 -25.01
CA LYS A 461 -17.49 -38.19 -24.62
C LYS A 461 -17.23 -39.29 -25.65
N GLU A 462 -17.15 -38.96 -26.94
CA GLU A 462 -17.18 -39.97 -28.02
C GLU A 462 -15.85 -40.05 -28.80
N ARG A 463 -14.91 -39.12 -28.58
CA ARG A 463 -13.61 -39.09 -29.26
C ARG A 463 -12.44 -39.15 -28.28
N ASN A 464 -11.22 -39.24 -28.81
CA ASN A 464 -9.96 -39.21 -28.05
C ASN A 464 -9.89 -40.23 -26.88
N GLY A 465 -10.51 -41.40 -27.04
CA GLY A 465 -10.53 -42.44 -26.01
C GLY A 465 -11.20 -42.03 -24.69
N GLY A 466 -12.12 -41.05 -24.72
CA GLY A 466 -12.81 -40.53 -23.53
C GLY A 466 -11.99 -39.52 -22.72
N GLN A 467 -10.84 -39.06 -23.23
CA GLN A 467 -10.07 -37.98 -22.63
C GLN A 467 -10.69 -36.60 -22.92
N PHE A 468 -10.69 -35.72 -21.91
CA PHE A 468 -11.46 -34.47 -21.98
C PHE A 468 -10.79 -33.35 -22.79
N LEU A 469 -9.46 -33.39 -22.95
CA LEU A 469 -8.65 -32.28 -23.48
C LEU A 469 -9.21 -31.68 -24.78
N LEU A 470 -9.51 -32.50 -25.79
CA LEU A 470 -9.96 -32.01 -27.10
C LEU A 470 -11.36 -31.39 -27.07
N GLY A 471 -12.26 -31.90 -26.22
CA GLY A 471 -13.59 -31.33 -26.05
C GLY A 471 -13.61 -30.07 -25.17
N LYS A 472 -12.57 -29.87 -24.35
CA LYS A 472 -12.46 -28.80 -23.36
C LYS A 472 -11.53 -27.66 -23.77
N SER A 473 -10.61 -27.85 -24.70
CA SER A 473 -9.55 -26.86 -25.02
C SER A 473 -9.61 -26.29 -26.44
N MET A 474 -10.76 -26.35 -27.11
CA MET A 474 -10.94 -25.65 -28.38
C MET A 474 -10.86 -24.14 -28.16
N ASP A 475 -10.42 -23.39 -29.17
CA ASP A 475 -10.29 -21.93 -29.04
C ASP A 475 -11.60 -21.29 -28.58
N THR A 476 -11.51 -20.23 -27.77
CA THR A 476 -12.65 -19.52 -27.14
C THR A 476 -13.47 -20.29 -26.10
N PHE A 477 -13.14 -21.55 -25.78
CA PHE A 477 -13.93 -22.36 -24.84
C PHE A 477 -13.67 -22.05 -23.36
N CYS A 478 -12.96 -20.96 -23.03
CA CYS A 478 -12.81 -20.50 -21.65
C CYS A 478 -13.00 -18.98 -21.51
N PRO A 479 -14.23 -18.47 -21.67
CA PRO A 479 -14.54 -17.12 -21.22
C PRO A 479 -14.27 -16.97 -19.72
N ILE A 480 -13.57 -15.89 -19.34
CA ILE A 480 -13.21 -15.61 -17.94
C ILE A 480 -13.33 -14.10 -17.64
N GLY A 481 -13.95 -13.77 -16.50
CA GLY A 481 -14.10 -12.38 -16.06
C GLY A 481 -15.35 -12.15 -15.19
N PRO A 482 -15.89 -10.91 -15.15
CA PRO A 482 -15.34 -9.68 -15.74
C PRO A 482 -14.11 -9.13 -15.00
N SER A 483 -13.88 -9.60 -13.77
CA SER A 483 -12.79 -9.15 -12.91
C SER A 483 -12.40 -10.24 -11.92
N VAL A 484 -11.19 -10.16 -11.37
CA VAL A 484 -10.82 -10.96 -10.20
C VAL A 484 -11.15 -10.17 -8.94
N VAL A 485 -12.09 -10.66 -8.14
CA VAL A 485 -12.40 -10.12 -6.83
C VAL A 485 -11.43 -10.72 -5.83
N THR A 486 -10.71 -9.88 -5.09
CA THR A 486 -9.72 -10.36 -4.12
C THR A 486 -10.40 -11.16 -3.02
N ARG A 487 -9.70 -12.17 -2.48
CA ARG A 487 -10.28 -13.07 -1.48
C ARG A 487 -10.84 -12.34 -0.25
N GLU A 488 -10.24 -11.21 0.13
CA GLU A 488 -10.64 -10.42 1.29
C GLU A 488 -12.02 -9.74 1.10
N ASN A 489 -12.51 -9.63 -0.13
CA ASN A 489 -13.80 -9.01 -0.45
C ASN A 489 -14.94 -10.02 -0.59
N ILE A 490 -14.69 -11.31 -0.39
CA ILE A 490 -15.71 -12.36 -0.39
C ILE A 490 -15.80 -12.96 1.01
N ILE A 491 -16.93 -12.76 1.68
CA ILE A 491 -17.15 -13.21 3.07
C ILE A 491 -17.14 -14.75 3.17
N ASP A 492 -17.91 -15.42 2.30
CA ASP A 492 -17.96 -16.88 2.25
C ASP A 492 -18.00 -17.36 0.79
N VAL A 493 -16.84 -17.76 0.28
CA VAL A 493 -16.68 -18.28 -1.08
C VAL A 493 -17.40 -19.62 -1.28
N ASN A 494 -17.73 -20.33 -0.21
CA ASN A 494 -18.47 -21.58 -0.27
C ASN A 494 -19.98 -21.36 -0.20
N ASN A 495 -20.48 -20.11 -0.29
CA ASN A 495 -21.90 -19.81 -0.29
C ASN A 495 -22.25 -18.64 -1.24
N LEU A 496 -21.93 -18.79 -2.52
CA LEU A 496 -22.24 -17.84 -3.58
C LEU A 496 -23.26 -18.43 -4.54
N ASN A 497 -24.28 -17.64 -4.91
CA ASN A 497 -25.19 -18.01 -5.97
C ASN A 497 -24.50 -17.98 -7.34
N VAL A 498 -24.78 -18.99 -8.17
CA VAL A 498 -24.16 -19.21 -9.48
C VAL A 498 -25.25 -19.42 -10.52
N LYS A 499 -25.22 -18.66 -11.61
CA LYS A 499 -26.23 -18.72 -12.68
C LYS A 499 -25.63 -18.72 -14.07
N THR A 500 -26.30 -19.46 -14.96
CA THR A 500 -26.16 -19.33 -16.41
C THR A 500 -27.50 -18.91 -17.00
N ILE A 501 -27.49 -17.91 -17.87
CA ILE A 501 -28.64 -17.40 -18.60
C ILE A 501 -28.34 -17.51 -20.09
N LEU A 502 -29.24 -18.13 -20.86
CA LEU A 502 -29.10 -18.27 -22.30
C LEU A 502 -30.28 -17.56 -22.96
N ASN A 503 -30.01 -16.52 -23.75
CA ASN A 503 -31.02 -15.69 -24.42
C ASN A 503 -32.11 -15.15 -23.46
N GLY A 504 -31.71 -14.76 -22.25
CA GLY A 504 -32.62 -14.26 -21.21
C GLY A 504 -33.27 -15.35 -20.33
N ASP A 505 -33.17 -16.62 -20.71
CA ASP A 505 -33.69 -17.73 -19.90
C ASP A 505 -32.63 -18.28 -18.94
N VAL A 506 -32.94 -18.35 -17.65
CA VAL A 506 -32.08 -19.03 -16.65
C VAL A 506 -32.01 -20.52 -16.98
N LYS A 507 -30.80 -21.04 -17.24
CA LYS A 507 -30.54 -22.46 -17.53
C LYS A 507 -29.86 -23.21 -16.37
N GLN A 508 -28.98 -22.53 -15.63
CA GLN A 508 -28.38 -23.02 -14.38
C GLN A 508 -28.67 -22.01 -13.26
N ASN A 509 -28.95 -22.52 -12.06
CA ASN A 509 -29.15 -21.75 -10.85
C ASN A 509 -28.79 -22.64 -9.65
N GLY A 510 -27.57 -22.53 -9.16
CA GLY A 510 -27.05 -23.32 -8.04
C GLY A 510 -26.25 -22.46 -7.08
N ASN A 511 -25.60 -23.12 -6.12
CA ASN A 511 -24.80 -22.43 -5.12
C ASN A 511 -23.48 -23.18 -4.84
N THR A 512 -22.38 -22.46 -4.62
CA THR A 512 -21.06 -23.05 -4.34
C THR A 512 -21.03 -23.93 -3.08
N SER A 513 -22.04 -23.84 -2.21
CA SER A 513 -22.22 -24.73 -1.06
C SER A 513 -22.42 -26.18 -1.47
N GLU A 514 -22.92 -26.42 -2.69
CA GLU A 514 -23.08 -27.73 -3.31
C GLU A 514 -21.77 -28.38 -3.75
N MET A 515 -20.63 -27.67 -3.70
CA MET A 515 -19.33 -28.24 -4.04
C MET A 515 -18.99 -29.43 -3.14
N ILE A 516 -18.63 -30.56 -3.73
CA ILE A 516 -18.25 -31.80 -3.06
C ILE A 516 -16.84 -31.66 -2.47
N PHE A 517 -15.88 -31.25 -3.28
CA PHE A 517 -14.51 -30.91 -2.87
C PHE A 517 -14.38 -29.39 -2.79
N LYS A 518 -14.10 -28.89 -1.58
CA LYS A 518 -13.93 -27.46 -1.31
C LYS A 518 -12.58 -26.92 -1.78
N ILE A 519 -12.47 -25.59 -1.88
CA ILE A 519 -11.31 -24.91 -2.48
C ILE A 519 -10.01 -25.21 -1.74
N ASP A 520 -10.04 -25.20 -0.41
CA ASP A 520 -8.93 -25.57 0.46
C ASP A 520 -8.42 -26.99 0.17
N PHE A 521 -9.32 -27.95 0.01
CA PHE A 521 -8.95 -29.30 -0.38
C PHE A 521 -8.36 -29.34 -1.79
N MET A 522 -9.03 -28.75 -2.80
CA MET A 522 -8.61 -28.81 -4.20
C MET A 522 -7.21 -28.20 -4.41
N VAL A 523 -6.97 -27.00 -3.89
CA VAL A 523 -5.68 -26.31 -4.04
C VAL A 523 -4.57 -27.07 -3.31
N SER A 524 -4.83 -27.52 -2.08
CA SER A 524 -3.90 -28.36 -1.31
C SER A 524 -3.54 -29.63 -2.09
N TYR A 525 -4.55 -30.36 -2.57
CA TYR A 525 -4.40 -31.61 -3.31
C TYR A 525 -3.56 -31.42 -4.59
N LEU A 526 -3.90 -30.43 -5.41
CA LEU A 526 -3.14 -30.09 -6.62
C LEU A 526 -1.69 -29.71 -6.31
N SER A 527 -1.46 -28.98 -5.22
CA SER A 527 -0.11 -28.58 -4.79
C SER A 527 0.77 -29.77 -4.40
N GLN A 528 0.19 -30.90 -3.99
CA GLN A 528 0.95 -32.13 -3.72
C GLN A 528 1.52 -32.72 -5.02
N ILE A 529 0.75 -32.62 -6.11
CA ILE A 529 1.09 -33.20 -7.41
C ILE A 529 2.08 -32.29 -8.16
N PHE A 530 1.74 -31.02 -8.36
CA PHE A 530 2.57 -30.06 -9.09
C PHE A 530 2.58 -28.69 -8.42
N THR A 531 3.49 -27.82 -8.87
CA THR A 531 3.58 -26.46 -8.33
C THR A 531 2.53 -25.57 -8.99
N LEU A 532 1.70 -24.92 -8.19
CA LEU A 532 0.84 -23.81 -8.63
C LEU A 532 1.65 -22.52 -8.62
N LEU A 533 1.49 -21.68 -9.63
CA LEU A 533 2.19 -20.41 -9.81
C LEU A 533 1.20 -19.24 -9.69
N PRO A 534 1.68 -18.04 -9.31
CA PRO A 534 0.86 -16.83 -9.40
C PRO A 534 0.28 -16.65 -10.81
N GLY A 535 -1.02 -16.39 -10.89
CA GLY A 535 -1.77 -16.28 -12.13
C GLY A 535 -2.42 -17.58 -12.62
N ASP A 536 -2.06 -18.75 -12.07
CA ASP A 536 -2.76 -19.99 -12.42
C ASP A 536 -4.23 -19.96 -12.03
N VAL A 537 -5.05 -20.64 -12.83
CA VAL A 537 -6.51 -20.65 -12.67
C VAL A 537 -6.99 -22.06 -12.36
N ILE A 538 -7.87 -22.20 -11.36
CA ILE A 538 -8.53 -23.46 -11.00
C ILE A 538 -10.04 -23.31 -11.14
N LEU A 539 -10.62 -24.05 -12.08
CA LEU A 539 -12.04 -24.18 -12.36
C LEU A 539 -12.66 -25.22 -11.42
N THR A 540 -13.65 -24.80 -10.62
CA THR A 540 -14.13 -25.53 -9.43
C THR A 540 -15.32 -26.45 -9.68
N GLY A 541 -15.73 -26.61 -10.94
CA GLY A 541 -16.91 -27.37 -11.34
C GLY A 541 -18.16 -26.50 -11.46
N THR A 542 -19.21 -27.09 -12.03
CA THR A 542 -20.48 -26.43 -12.36
C THR A 542 -21.68 -27.06 -11.65
N PRO A 543 -22.73 -26.29 -11.28
CA PRO A 543 -23.99 -26.82 -10.77
C PRO A 543 -24.83 -27.51 -11.86
N ALA A 544 -25.95 -28.12 -11.47
CA ALA A 544 -26.90 -28.74 -12.41
C ALA A 544 -27.48 -27.73 -13.43
N GLY A 545 -27.95 -28.25 -14.56
CA GLY A 545 -28.61 -27.50 -15.63
C GLY A 545 -27.80 -27.33 -16.92
N VAL A 546 -26.73 -28.11 -17.08
CA VAL A 546 -25.90 -28.11 -18.30
C VAL A 546 -26.69 -28.64 -19.50
N GLY A 547 -26.37 -28.14 -20.70
CA GLY A 547 -27.15 -28.36 -21.91
C GLY A 547 -27.37 -29.84 -22.29
N VAL A 548 -26.32 -30.67 -22.20
CA VAL A 548 -26.38 -32.08 -22.60
C VAL A 548 -27.26 -32.97 -21.72
N HIS A 549 -27.51 -32.56 -20.47
CA HIS A 549 -28.32 -33.32 -19.51
C HIS A 549 -29.78 -32.83 -19.42
N ARG A 550 -30.14 -31.83 -20.23
CA ARG A 550 -31.54 -31.39 -20.38
C ARG A 550 -32.35 -32.41 -21.19
N ASN A 551 -33.67 -32.35 -21.05
CA ASN A 551 -34.60 -33.17 -21.82
C ASN A 551 -35.61 -32.27 -22.58
N PRO A 552 -35.50 -32.14 -23.92
CA PRO A 552 -34.42 -32.66 -24.77
C PRO A 552 -33.08 -31.93 -24.50
N PRO A 553 -31.93 -32.51 -24.91
CA PRO A 553 -30.64 -31.83 -24.83
C PRO A 553 -30.66 -30.50 -25.58
N LEU A 554 -29.96 -29.51 -25.04
CA LEU A 554 -29.86 -28.17 -25.60
C LEU A 554 -28.38 -27.82 -25.82
N PHE A 555 -28.05 -27.37 -27.03
CA PHE A 555 -26.70 -26.97 -27.41
C PHE A 555 -26.71 -25.53 -27.94
N LEU A 556 -25.59 -24.85 -27.76
CA LEU A 556 -25.36 -23.49 -28.24
C LEU A 556 -25.46 -23.42 -29.76
N LYS A 557 -26.01 -22.32 -30.27
CA LYS A 557 -26.14 -22.01 -31.69
C LYS A 557 -25.58 -20.62 -31.97
N ALA A 558 -25.13 -20.41 -33.21
CA ALA A 558 -24.73 -19.08 -33.66
C ALA A 558 -25.89 -18.09 -33.46
N GLY A 559 -25.56 -16.93 -32.87
CA GLY A 559 -26.52 -15.91 -32.46
C GLY A 559 -26.98 -15.99 -31.01
N ASP A 560 -26.72 -17.09 -30.29
CA ASP A 560 -27.03 -17.18 -28.87
C ASP A 560 -26.21 -16.17 -28.04
N VAL A 561 -26.79 -15.67 -26.96
CA VAL A 561 -26.10 -14.88 -25.94
C VAL A 561 -26.07 -15.68 -24.65
N LEU A 562 -24.87 -16.04 -24.23
CA LEU A 562 -24.60 -16.79 -23.01
C LEU A 562 -24.09 -15.84 -21.93
N GLU A 563 -24.83 -15.74 -20.83
CA GLU A 563 -24.47 -14.89 -19.71
C GLU A 563 -24.22 -15.73 -18.46
N SER A 564 -23.21 -15.35 -17.70
CA SER A 564 -22.81 -16.00 -16.45
C SER A 564 -22.80 -15.00 -15.33
N GLU A 565 -23.32 -15.36 -14.18
CA GLU A 565 -23.38 -14.51 -13.00
C GLU A 565 -22.97 -15.30 -11.76
N ILE A 566 -22.08 -14.73 -10.95
CA ILE A 566 -21.75 -15.23 -9.63
C ILE A 566 -21.86 -14.07 -8.65
N GLU A 567 -22.57 -14.32 -7.55
CA GLU A 567 -22.73 -13.38 -6.46
C GLU A 567 -21.38 -12.82 -5.98
N CYS A 568 -21.36 -11.52 -5.65
CA CYS A 568 -20.17 -10.75 -5.26
C CYS A 568 -19.08 -10.57 -6.35
N ILE A 569 -19.12 -11.31 -7.47
CA ILE A 569 -18.12 -11.20 -8.55
C ILE A 569 -18.65 -10.36 -9.71
N GLY A 570 -19.89 -10.59 -10.13
CA GLY A 570 -20.53 -9.80 -11.19
C GLY A 570 -21.10 -10.67 -12.30
N ARG A 571 -21.11 -10.13 -13.53
CA ARG A 571 -21.72 -10.77 -14.71
C ARG A 571 -20.84 -10.61 -15.94
N MET A 572 -20.78 -11.65 -16.76
CA MET A 572 -20.18 -11.63 -18.09
C MET A 572 -21.19 -12.11 -19.15
N SER A 573 -21.01 -11.71 -20.41
CA SER A 573 -21.95 -11.96 -21.50
C SER A 573 -21.18 -12.19 -22.80
N ASN A 574 -21.21 -13.43 -23.29
CA ASN A 574 -20.50 -13.85 -24.49
C ASN A 574 -21.49 -14.18 -25.60
N LYS A 575 -21.28 -13.60 -26.77
CA LYS A 575 -22.07 -13.92 -27.96
C LYS A 575 -21.48 -15.15 -28.65
N VAL A 576 -22.34 -16.07 -29.04
CA VAL A 576 -21.97 -17.27 -29.79
C VAL A 576 -22.01 -16.97 -31.29
N VAL A 577 -20.94 -17.30 -32.02
CA VAL A 577 -20.80 -17.03 -33.46
C VAL A 577 -20.46 -18.27 -34.28
#